data_AF-A0A2J8QXA9-F1
#
_entry.id   AF-A0A2J8QXA9-F1
#
_cell.length_a   1.000
_cell.length_b   1.000
_cell.length_c   1.000
_cell.angle_alpha   90.00
_cell.angle_beta   90.00
_cell.angle_gamma   90.00
#
_symmetry.space_group_name_H-M   'P 1'
#
loop_
_entity.id
_entity.type
_entity.pdbx_description
1 polymer ?
#
loop_
_entity_poly.entity_id
_entity_poly.type
_entity_poly.pdbx_seq_one_letter_code
_entity_poly.pdbx_strand_id
1 'polypeptide(L)'
;MAREDSVKCLRCLLYALNLLFWLMSISVLAVSAWMRDYLNNVLTLTAETRVEEAVILTYFPVVHPVMIAVCCFLIIVGMLGYCGTVKRNLLLLAWYFGSLLVIFCVELACGVWTYEQELM
;
A
#
# COMPACT_ATOMS: atom_id res chain seq x y z
N MET A 1 -35.19 -9.31 -11.44
CA MET A 1 -34.49 -8.40 -12.39
C MET A 1 -33.63 -7.37 -11.66
N ALA A 2 -34.16 -6.39 -10.91
CA ALA A 2 -33.34 -5.33 -10.28
C ALA A 2 -32.13 -5.82 -9.46
N ARG A 3 -32.28 -6.91 -8.70
CA ARG A 3 -31.20 -7.47 -7.85
C ARG A 3 -30.03 -8.02 -8.66
N GLU A 4 -30.27 -8.54 -9.86
CA GLU A 4 -29.24 -9.09 -10.76
C GLU A 4 -28.40 -8.00 -11.41
N ASP A 5 -29.02 -6.87 -11.75
CA ASP A 5 -28.31 -5.73 -12.32
C ASP A 5 -27.47 -5.01 -11.26
N SER A 6 -27.96 -4.92 -10.02
CA SER A 6 -27.19 -4.40 -8.89
C SER A 6 -25.93 -5.23 -8.60
N VAL A 7 -26.01 -6.57 -8.59
CA VAL A 7 -24.81 -7.40 -8.37
C VAL A 7 -23.83 -7.37 -9.53
N LYS A 8 -24.29 -7.18 -10.77
CA LYS A 8 -23.39 -6.96 -11.92
C LYS A 8 -22.68 -5.62 -11.80
N CYS A 9 -23.41 -4.56 -11.46
CA CYS A 9 -22.83 -3.23 -11.23
C CYS A 9 -21.80 -3.25 -10.10
N LEU A 10 -22.15 -3.86 -8.95
CA LEU A 10 -21.24 -4.00 -7.81
C LEU A 10 -19.97 -4.76 -8.18
N ARG A 11 -20.07 -5.82 -8.98
CA ARG A 11 -18.89 -6.58 -9.46
C ARG A 11 -18.01 -5.76 -10.40
N CYS A 12 -18.63 -4.99 -11.29
CA CYS A 12 -17.90 -4.08 -12.18
C CYS A 12 -17.16 -3.00 -11.38
N LEU A 13 -17.82 -2.43 -10.36
CA LEU A 13 -17.22 -1.45 -9.46
C LEU A 13 -16.05 -2.06 -8.66
N LEU A 14 -16.25 -3.23 -8.07
CA LEU A 14 -15.20 -3.97 -7.35
C LEU A 14 -13.99 -4.27 -8.23
N TYR A 15 -14.23 -4.63 -9.49
CA TYR A 15 -13.18 -4.85 -10.48
C TYR A 15 -12.41 -3.56 -10.79
N ALA A 16 -13.12 -2.47 -11.08
CA ALA A 16 -12.52 -1.18 -11.41
C ALA A 16 -11.71 -0.62 -10.24
N LEU A 17 -12.26 -0.67 -9.02
CA LEU A 17 -11.57 -0.23 -7.80
C LEU A 17 -10.31 -1.06 -7.54
N ASN A 18 -10.38 -2.39 -7.66
CA ASN A 18 -9.20 -3.26 -7.52
C ASN A 18 -8.10 -2.93 -8.53
N LEU A 19 -8.48 -2.69 -9.78
CA LEU A 19 -7.53 -2.33 -10.84
C LEU A 19 -6.86 -0.97 -10.55
N LEU A 20 -7.64 0.00 -10.07
CA LEU A 20 -7.11 1.30 -9.66
C LEU A 20 -6.15 1.17 -8.48
N PHE A 21 -6.53 0.43 -7.42
CA PHE A 21 -5.65 0.19 -6.27
C PHE A 21 -4.35 -0.50 -6.68
N TRP A 22 -4.42 -1.46 -7.60
CA TRP A 22 -3.25 -2.15 -8.12
C TRP A 22 -2.32 -1.19 -8.88
N LEU A 23 -2.86 -0.37 -9.80
CA LEU A 23 -2.08 0.63 -10.54
C LEU A 23 -1.44 1.67 -9.61
N MET A 24 -2.19 2.15 -8.61
CA MET A 24 -1.68 3.09 -7.62
C MET A 24 -0.57 2.47 -6.77
N SER A 25 -0.67 1.19 -6.41
CA SER A 25 0.38 0.52 -5.63
C SER A 25 1.68 0.37 -6.45
N ILE A 26 1.57 0.10 -7.75
CA ILE A 26 2.72 0.06 -8.65
C ILE A 26 3.37 1.42 -8.82
N SER A 27 2.57 2.49 -9.00
CA SER A 27 3.12 3.84 -9.14
C SER A 27 3.84 4.29 -7.87
N VAL A 28 3.26 4.03 -6.68
CA VAL A 28 3.91 4.33 -5.40
C VAL A 28 5.18 3.50 -5.22
N LEU A 29 5.19 2.22 -5.59
CA LEU A 29 6.40 1.39 -5.53
C LEU A 29 7.49 1.95 -6.47
N ALA A 30 7.14 2.39 -7.67
CA ALA A 30 8.08 2.99 -8.62
C ALA A 30 8.67 4.31 -8.09
N VAL A 31 7.83 5.19 -7.53
CA VAL A 31 8.29 6.44 -6.89
C VAL A 31 9.18 6.13 -5.70
N SER A 32 8.83 5.13 -4.89
CA SER A 32 9.63 4.69 -3.74
C SER A 32 10.98 4.13 -4.18
N ALA A 33 11.03 3.34 -5.26
CA ALA A 33 12.30 2.86 -5.81
C ALA A 33 13.16 4.02 -6.34
N TRP A 34 12.54 4.98 -7.05
CA TRP A 34 13.25 6.12 -7.61
C TRP A 34 13.83 7.06 -6.54
N MET A 35 13.08 7.31 -5.47
CA MET A 35 13.57 8.05 -4.29
C MET A 35 14.83 7.41 -3.68
N ARG A 36 14.88 6.07 -3.64
CA ARG A 36 16.03 5.34 -3.10
C ARG A 36 17.29 5.54 -3.96
N ASP A 37 17.15 5.45 -5.28
CA ASP A 37 18.27 5.67 -6.20
C ASP A 37 18.76 7.13 -6.16
N TYR A 38 17.83 8.08 -6.05
CA TYR A 38 18.16 9.49 -5.88
C TYR A 38 18.94 9.74 -4.59
N LEU A 39 18.46 9.24 -3.44
CA LEU A 39 19.17 9.37 -2.16
C LEU A 39 20.56 8.72 -2.19
N ASN A 40 20.69 7.53 -2.77
CA ASN A 40 21.99 6.84 -2.88
C ASN A 40 22.99 7.67 -3.72
N ASN A 41 22.54 8.30 -4.81
CA ASN A 41 23.39 9.15 -5.64
C ASN A 41 23.79 10.46 -4.93
N VAL A 42 22.89 11.06 -4.15
CA VAL A 42 23.21 12.28 -3.37
C VAL A 42 24.16 11.94 -2.21
N LEU A 43 23.92 10.82 -1.50
CA LEU A 43 24.74 10.38 -0.38
C LEU A 43 26.19 10.09 -0.79
N THR A 44 26.41 9.53 -1.98
CA THR A 44 27.76 9.28 -2.51
C THR A 44 28.51 10.57 -2.86
N LEU A 45 27.79 11.66 -3.14
CA LEU A 45 28.35 13.00 -3.41
C LEU A 45 28.60 13.83 -2.14
N THR A 46 27.82 13.66 -1.07
CA THR A 46 27.86 14.50 0.16
C THR A 46 28.76 13.94 1.28
N ALA A 47 29.44 12.81 1.07
CA ALA A 47 30.27 12.14 2.09
C ALA A 47 31.43 12.98 2.69
N GLU A 48 31.71 14.18 2.16
CA GLU A 48 32.73 15.09 2.68
C GLU A 48 32.26 16.09 3.76
N THR A 49 30.97 16.39 3.91
CA THR A 49 30.52 17.46 4.85
C THR A 49 29.52 16.92 5.89
N ARG A 50 30.07 16.16 6.85
CA ARG A 50 29.33 15.50 7.93
C ARG A 50 29.00 16.48 9.06
N VAL A 51 27.74 16.49 9.53
CA VAL A 51 27.36 16.29 10.95
C VAL A 51 25.82 16.37 11.14
N GLU A 52 25.08 17.17 10.35
CA GLU A 52 23.60 17.25 10.49
C GLU A 52 22.82 16.11 9.81
N GLU A 53 23.43 15.43 8.83
CA GLU A 53 22.75 14.44 7.97
C GLU A 53 22.63 13.02 8.58
N ALA A 54 23.29 12.76 9.71
CA ALA A 54 23.31 11.42 10.33
C ALA A 54 21.92 10.97 10.85
N VAL A 55 21.05 11.92 11.21
CA VAL A 55 19.69 11.65 11.70
C VAL A 55 18.74 11.32 10.55
N ILE A 56 18.86 12.02 9.41
CA ILE A 56 18.09 11.72 8.19
C ILE A 56 18.50 10.35 7.65
N LEU A 57 19.79 10.04 7.70
CA LEU A 57 20.36 8.76 7.28
C LEU A 57 19.98 7.57 8.17
N THR A 58 19.58 7.78 9.42
CA THR A 58 19.12 6.69 10.32
C THR A 58 17.60 6.50 10.30
N TYR A 59 16.82 7.55 10.05
CA TYR A 59 15.36 7.46 9.98
C TYR A 59 14.87 6.85 8.64
N PHE A 60 15.47 7.25 7.51
CA PHE A 60 15.12 6.73 6.19
C PHE A 60 15.33 5.23 5.94
N PRO A 61 16.39 4.55 6.44
CA PRO A 61 16.63 3.13 6.15
C PRO A 61 15.63 2.19 6.79
N VAL A 62 14.85 2.62 7.79
CA VAL A 62 13.76 1.81 8.35
C VAL A 62 12.45 2.07 7.63
N VAL A 63 12.17 3.32 7.27
CA VAL A 63 10.89 3.70 6.63
C VAL A 63 10.83 3.19 5.19
N HIS A 64 11.93 3.22 4.44
CA HIS A 64 11.95 2.77 3.04
C HIS A 64 11.62 1.28 2.84
N PRO A 65 12.25 0.34 3.56
CA PRO A 65 11.94 -1.08 3.42
C PRO A 65 10.50 -1.39 3.83
N VAL A 66 9.99 -0.72 4.86
CA VAL A 66 8.60 -0.89 5.30
C VAL A 66 7.64 -0.40 4.22
N MET A 67 7.87 0.78 3.65
CA MET A 67 7.07 1.30 2.54
C MET A 67 7.07 0.37 1.32
N ILE A 68 8.25 -0.15 0.93
CA ILE A 68 8.37 -1.11 -0.17
C ILE A 68 7.62 -2.41 0.14
N ALA A 69 7.77 -2.95 1.36
CA ALA A 69 7.10 -4.17 1.78
C ALA A 69 5.57 -4.01 1.77
N VAL A 70 5.05 -2.89 2.30
CA VAL A 70 3.63 -2.56 2.28
C VAL A 70 3.12 -2.43 0.84
N CYS A 71 3.84 -1.72 -0.03
CA CYS A 71 3.45 -1.58 -1.44
C CYS A 71 3.42 -2.93 -2.16
N CYS A 72 4.43 -3.78 -1.97
CA CYS A 72 4.45 -5.14 -2.53
C CYS A 72 3.27 -5.99 -2.03
N PHE A 73 2.95 -5.90 -0.74
CA PHE A 73 1.79 -6.59 -0.17
C PHE A 73 0.47 -6.10 -0.79
N LEU A 74 0.29 -4.78 -0.96
CA LEU A 74 -0.89 -4.20 -1.59
C LEU A 74 -1.03 -4.62 -3.07
N ILE A 75 0.07 -4.74 -3.81
CA ILE A 75 0.08 -5.27 -5.18
C ILE A 75 -0.43 -6.72 -5.20
N ILE A 76 0.03 -7.57 -4.27
CA ILE A 76 -0.42 -8.97 -4.16
C ILE A 76 -1.91 -9.03 -3.83
N VAL A 77 -2.37 -8.24 -2.86
CA VAL A 77 -3.79 -8.15 -2.49
C VAL A 77 -4.64 -7.67 -3.67
N GLY A 78 -4.18 -6.68 -4.42
CA GLY A 78 -4.85 -6.21 -5.65
C GLY A 78 -4.94 -7.30 -6.74
N MET A 79 -3.86 -8.08 -6.93
CA MET A 79 -3.86 -9.22 -7.85
C MET A 79 -4.83 -10.33 -7.43
N LEU A 80 -4.94 -10.59 -6.12
CA LEU A 80 -5.92 -11.53 -5.57
C LEU A 80 -7.36 -11.04 -5.80
N GLY A 81 -7.63 -9.74 -5.63
CA GLY A 81 -8.93 -9.14 -5.93
C GLY A 81 -9.29 -9.23 -7.42
N TYR A 82 -8.33 -8.95 -8.31
CA TYR A 82 -8.48 -9.11 -9.75
C TYR A 82 -8.79 -10.57 -10.12
N CYS A 83 -7.96 -11.51 -9.67
CA CYS A 83 -8.12 -12.94 -9.94
C CYS A 83 -9.42 -13.51 -9.34
N GLY A 84 -9.81 -13.07 -8.14
CA GLY A 84 -11.04 -13.48 -7.48
C GLY A 84 -12.29 -13.05 -8.25
N THR A 85 -12.28 -11.84 -8.80
CA THR A 85 -13.38 -11.33 -9.63
C THR A 85 -13.46 -12.07 -10.97
N VAL A 86 -12.32 -12.27 -11.65
CA VAL A 86 -12.26 -12.93 -12.97
C VAL A 86 -12.61 -14.42 -12.87
N LYS A 87 -11.98 -15.16 -11.94
CA LYS A 87 -12.22 -16.61 -11.77
C LYS A 87 -13.53 -16.94 -11.05
N ARG A 88 -14.28 -15.91 -10.63
CA ARG A 88 -15.56 -16.04 -9.91
C ARG A 88 -15.45 -16.97 -8.69
N ASN A 89 -14.26 -17.00 -8.07
CA ASN A 89 -13.94 -17.92 -7.00
C ASN A 89 -14.19 -17.22 -5.66
N LEU A 90 -15.25 -17.65 -4.97
CA LEU A 90 -15.67 -17.12 -3.66
C LEU A 90 -14.55 -17.19 -2.61
N LEU A 91 -13.69 -18.22 -2.66
CA LEU A 91 -12.59 -18.36 -1.71
C LEU A 91 -11.55 -17.24 -1.88
N LEU A 92 -11.16 -16.92 -3.12
CA LEU A 92 -10.22 -15.82 -3.39
C LEU A 92 -10.84 -14.47 -2.99
N LEU A 93 -12.14 -14.29 -3.23
CA LEU A 93 -12.85 -13.07 -2.84
C LEU A 93 -12.95 -12.94 -1.31
N ALA A 94 -13.12 -14.06 -0.59
CA ALA A 94 -13.09 -14.09 0.86
C ALA A 94 -11.71 -13.74 1.43
N TRP A 95 -10.63 -14.30 0.86
CA TRP A 95 -9.25 -13.93 1.21
C TRP A 95 -8.96 -12.45 0.97
N TYR A 96 -9.40 -11.91 -0.17
CA TYR A 96 -9.30 -10.49 -0.48
C TYR A 96 -10.03 -9.64 0.55
N PHE A 97 -11.30 -9.95 0.83
CA PHE A 97 -12.08 -9.22 1.84
C PHE A 97 -11.46 -9.30 3.24
N GLY A 98 -10.97 -10.49 3.63
CA GLY A 98 -10.27 -10.68 4.90
C GLY A 98 -8.99 -9.83 4.99
N SER A 99 -8.20 -9.77 3.92
CA SER A 99 -6.99 -8.93 3.90
C SER A 99 -7.30 -7.43 4.03
N LEU A 100 -8.35 -6.94 3.37
CA LEU A 100 -8.81 -5.56 3.53
C LEU A 100 -9.29 -5.26 4.94
N LEU A 101 -10.01 -6.19 5.56
CA LEU A 101 -10.50 -6.03 6.93
C LEU A 101 -9.34 -5.91 7.92
N VAL A 102 -8.29 -6.73 7.74
CA VAL A 102 -7.07 -6.63 8.56
C VAL A 102 -6.37 -5.29 8.37
N ILE A 103 -6.20 -4.83 7.11
CA ILE A 103 -5.60 -3.51 6.82
C ILE A 103 -6.42 -2.42 7.52
N PHE A 104 -7.75 -2.44 7.37
CA PHE A 104 -8.64 -1.47 7.98
C PHE A 104 -8.55 -1.46 9.51
N CYS A 105 -8.48 -2.64 10.15
CA CYS A 105 -8.29 -2.73 11.60
C CYS A 105 -6.95 -2.14 12.05
N VAL A 106 -5.87 -2.37 11.30
CA VAL A 106 -4.54 -1.78 11.58
C VAL A 106 -4.58 -0.27 11.40
N GLU A 107 -5.18 0.23 10.32
CA GLU A 107 -5.34 1.67 10.07
C GLU A 107 -6.16 2.36 11.17
N LEU A 108 -7.27 1.75 11.59
CA LEU A 108 -8.07 2.25 12.71
C LEU A 108 -7.29 2.26 14.01
N ALA A 109 -6.55 1.20 14.32
CA ALA A 109 -5.73 1.14 15.53
C ALA A 109 -4.63 2.22 15.54
N CYS A 110 -3.95 2.41 14.41
CA CYS A 110 -2.97 3.49 14.23
C CYS A 110 -3.61 4.88 14.36
N GLY A 111 -4.80 5.08 13.77
CA GLY A 111 -5.53 6.34 13.84
C GLY A 111 -5.95 6.70 15.27
N VAL A 112 -6.50 5.74 16.02
CA VAL A 112 -6.87 5.92 17.43
C VAL A 112 -5.63 6.19 18.28
N TRP A 113 -4.54 5.45 18.07
CA TRP A 113 -3.29 5.67 18.80
C TRP A 113 -2.73 7.09 18.58
N THR A 114 -2.77 7.56 17.34
CA THR A 114 -2.28 8.91 16.98
C THR A 114 -3.15 9.99 17.62
N TYR A 115 -4.47 9.82 17.61
CA TYR A 115 -5.40 10.77 18.23
C TYR A 115 -5.19 10.91 19.75
N GLU A 116 -4.99 9.79 20.45
CA GLU A 116 -4.67 9.80 21.89
C GLU A 116 -3.33 10.50 22.17
N GLN A 117 -2.37 10.38 21.27
CA GLN A 117 -1.06 11.02 21.40
C GLN A 117 -1.12 12.54 21.18
N GLU A 118 -2.04 13.03 20.35
CA GLU A 118 -2.27 14.48 20.14
C GLU A 118 -3.01 15.14 21.32
N LEU A 119 -3.69 14.35 22.17
CA LEU A 119 -4.44 14.84 23.32
C LEU A 119 -3.59 14.93 24.61
N MET A 120 -2.40 14.33 24.64
CA MET A 120 -1.49 14.26 25.79
C MET A 120 -0.35 15.28 25.69
#